data_AF-A0A1G7HXA0-F1
#
_entry.id   AF-A0A1G7HXA0-F1
#
_cell.length_a   1.000
_cell.length_b   1.000
_cell.length_c   1.000
_cell.angle_alpha   90.00
_cell.angle_beta   90.00
_cell.angle_gamma   90.00
#
_symmetry.space_group_name_H-M   'P 1'
#
loop_
_entity.id
_entity.type
_entity.pdbx_description
1 polymer ?
#
loop_
_entity_poly.entity_id
_entity_poly.type
_entity_poly.pdbx_seq_one_letter_code
_entity_poly.pdbx_strand_id
1 'polypeptide(L)'
;MSKLREVIAPMLAESGEKTFEDYMIPFSNSGEIYESYFSTILETALQTKHGQDDAYEILAPIASELLRFTKDDQPEIYRLLLLDIKKAHDRLLACQERKEVVIDLNLDSDEVAQSKFKSINNDLDNGWILEVYEDRFEESGRVRAVLLRVVKFQGDAHERN
;
A
#
# COMPACT_ATOMS: atom_id res chain seq x y z
N MET A 1 -9.79 -10.99 16.25
CA MET A 1 -8.59 -11.59 15.65
C MET A 1 -8.82 -11.63 14.15
N SER A 2 -7.81 -11.38 13.30
CA SER A 2 -7.99 -11.38 11.84
C SER A 2 -8.16 -12.81 11.31
N LYS A 3 -8.85 -12.98 10.18
CA LYS A 3 -9.02 -14.30 9.55
C LYS A 3 -7.66 -14.91 9.16
N LEU A 4 -6.72 -14.06 8.76
CA LEU A 4 -5.33 -14.42 8.56
C LEU A 4 -4.74 -15.05 9.82
N ARG A 5 -4.76 -14.37 10.96
CA ARG A 5 -4.23 -14.92 12.23
C ARG A 5 -4.90 -16.22 12.66
N GLU A 6 -6.19 -16.39 12.41
CA GLU A 6 -6.88 -17.67 12.67
C GLU A 6 -6.32 -18.82 11.83
N VAL A 7 -5.96 -18.58 10.57
CA VAL A 7 -5.39 -19.60 9.68
C VAL A 7 -4.00 -20.05 10.14
N ILE A 8 -3.23 -19.14 10.74
CA ILE A 8 -1.82 -19.38 11.10
C ILE A 8 -1.64 -19.83 12.55
N ALA A 9 -2.60 -19.52 13.44
CA ALA A 9 -2.54 -19.92 14.84
C ALA A 9 -2.28 -21.44 15.05
N PRO A 10 -2.89 -22.36 14.28
CA PRO A 10 -2.55 -23.78 14.36
C PRO A 10 -1.10 -24.08 13.95
N MET A 11 -0.59 -23.39 12.92
CA MET A 11 0.76 -23.59 12.38
C MET A 11 1.84 -23.19 13.41
N LEU A 12 1.59 -22.11 14.15
CA LEU A 12 2.48 -21.66 15.22
C LEU A 12 2.43 -22.59 16.43
N ALA A 13 1.25 -23.14 16.74
CA ALA A 13 1.08 -24.08 17.84
C ALA A 13 1.79 -25.42 17.59
N GLU A 14 1.82 -25.91 16.35
CA GLU A 14 2.50 -27.15 15.96
C GLU A 14 4.03 -27.00 15.91
N SER A 15 4.52 -25.83 15.50
CA SER A 15 5.95 -25.56 15.40
C SER A 15 6.61 -25.21 16.75
N GLY A 16 5.82 -24.81 17.75
CA GLY A 16 6.33 -24.33 19.04
C GLY A 16 6.99 -22.94 18.97
N GLU A 17 6.88 -22.29 17.81
CA GLU A 17 7.45 -20.98 17.54
C GLU A 17 6.60 -19.84 18.11
N LYS A 18 7.26 -18.78 18.55
CA LYS A 18 6.59 -17.67 19.25
C LYS A 18 5.98 -16.65 18.30
N THR A 19 6.56 -16.48 17.12
CA THR A 19 6.08 -15.57 16.08
C THR A 19 6.06 -16.25 14.72
N PHE A 20 5.28 -15.68 13.78
CA PHE A 20 5.26 -16.21 12.41
C PHE A 20 6.57 -15.99 11.66
N GLU A 21 7.31 -14.94 12.00
CA GLU A 21 8.66 -14.74 11.45
C GLU A 21 9.61 -15.85 11.91
N ASP A 22 9.58 -16.23 13.19
CA ASP A 22 10.41 -17.33 13.71
C ASP A 22 10.09 -18.66 13.01
N TYR A 23 8.80 -18.93 12.78
CA TYR A 23 8.35 -20.10 12.00
C TYR A 23 8.91 -20.15 10.58
N MET A 24 9.20 -19.01 9.97
CA MET A 24 9.67 -18.94 8.57
C MET A 24 11.19 -19.12 8.44
N ILE A 25 11.95 -18.95 9.52
CA ILE A 25 13.42 -19.06 9.53
C ILE A 25 13.91 -20.43 9.02
N PRO A 26 13.39 -21.58 9.49
CA PRO A 26 13.87 -22.90 9.06
C PRO A 26 13.67 -23.16 7.56
N PHE A 27 12.69 -22.52 6.95
CA PHE A 27 12.34 -22.71 5.54
C PHE A 27 12.97 -21.67 4.62
N SER A 28 13.78 -20.76 5.15
CA SER A 28 14.46 -19.73 4.37
C SER A 28 15.41 -20.34 3.33
N ASN A 29 15.36 -19.85 2.09
CA ASN A 29 16.03 -20.36 0.88
C ASN A 29 15.66 -21.79 0.45
N SER A 30 14.63 -22.41 1.01
CA SER A 30 14.30 -23.81 0.67
C SER A 30 13.29 -23.94 -0.47
N GLY A 31 12.47 -22.91 -0.70
CA GLY A 31 11.31 -22.98 -1.58
C GLY A 31 10.14 -23.79 -1.03
N GLU A 32 10.34 -24.57 0.04
CA GLU A 32 9.34 -25.45 0.65
C GLU A 32 8.18 -24.68 1.31
N ILE A 33 8.40 -23.41 1.64
CA ILE A 33 7.39 -22.45 2.10
C ILE A 33 6.22 -22.38 1.13
N TYR A 34 6.52 -22.46 -0.16
CA TYR A 34 5.53 -22.32 -1.23
C TYR A 34 4.55 -23.50 -1.26
N GLU A 35 5.07 -24.72 -1.07
CA GLU A 35 4.29 -25.94 -1.28
C GLU A 35 3.36 -26.25 -0.10
N SER A 36 3.76 -25.88 1.12
CA SER A 36 3.06 -26.37 2.31
C SER A 36 1.91 -25.47 2.76
N TYR A 37 2.07 -24.13 2.73
CA TYR A 37 1.11 -23.22 3.38
C TYR A 37 0.91 -21.86 2.68
N PHE A 38 1.79 -21.51 1.73
CA PHE A 38 1.76 -20.22 1.05
C PHE A 38 0.44 -19.94 0.33
N SER A 39 -0.06 -20.90 -0.47
CA SER A 39 -1.30 -20.73 -1.23
C SER A 39 -2.48 -20.41 -0.32
N THR A 40 -2.60 -21.09 0.82
CA THR A 40 -3.71 -20.87 1.77
C THR A 40 -3.63 -19.51 2.45
N ILE A 41 -2.43 -19.07 2.87
CA ILE A 41 -2.23 -17.75 3.48
C ILE A 41 -2.49 -16.64 2.46
N LEU A 42 -1.98 -16.80 1.24
CA LEU A 42 -2.14 -15.82 0.16
C LEU A 42 -3.60 -15.72 -0.31
N GLU A 43 -4.28 -16.85 -0.52
CA GLU A 43 -5.70 -16.88 -0.87
C GLU A 43 -6.55 -16.21 0.21
N THR A 44 -6.28 -16.51 1.48
CA THR A 44 -6.97 -15.87 2.60
C THR A 44 -6.72 -14.36 2.63
N ALA A 45 -5.49 -13.92 2.37
CA ALA A 45 -5.14 -12.50 2.30
C ALA A 45 -5.85 -11.76 1.16
N LEU A 46 -6.02 -12.41 0.01
CA LEU A 46 -6.72 -11.85 -1.16
C LEU A 46 -8.24 -11.81 -0.97
N GLN A 47 -8.81 -12.73 -0.21
CA GLN A 47 -10.26 -12.87 -0.03
C GLN A 47 -10.79 -12.17 1.22
N THR A 48 -9.92 -11.74 2.15
CA THR A 48 -10.36 -11.20 3.45
C THR A 48 -9.67 -9.89 3.80
N LYS A 49 -10.41 -9.04 4.51
CA LYS A 49 -9.89 -7.77 5.02
C LYS A 49 -8.94 -8.04 6.19
N HIS A 50 -7.75 -7.45 6.16
CA HIS A 50 -6.70 -7.61 7.15
C HIS A 50 -6.17 -6.26 7.65
N GLY A 51 -5.53 -6.27 8.82
CA GLY A 51 -4.95 -5.08 9.46
C GLY A 51 -3.49 -4.84 9.06
N GLN A 52 -2.93 -3.69 9.46
CA GLN A 52 -1.51 -3.39 9.23
C GLN A 52 -0.59 -4.40 9.92
N ASP A 53 -0.94 -4.85 11.14
CA ASP A 53 -0.15 -5.84 11.87
C ASP A 53 -0.08 -7.17 11.12
N ASP A 54 -1.15 -7.58 10.42
CA ASP A 54 -1.12 -8.79 9.59
C ASP A 54 -0.19 -8.61 8.37
N ALA A 55 -0.16 -7.40 7.80
CA ALA A 55 0.71 -7.11 6.68
C ALA A 55 2.20 -7.20 7.07
N TYR A 56 2.57 -6.68 8.25
CA TYR A 56 3.95 -6.69 8.72
C TYR A 56 4.39 -8.03 9.31
N GLU A 57 3.56 -8.68 10.13
CA GLU A 57 3.96 -9.90 10.84
C GLU A 57 3.84 -11.17 9.98
N ILE A 58 3.03 -11.15 8.93
CA ILE A 58 2.68 -12.36 8.17
C ILE A 58 2.99 -12.19 6.68
N LEU A 59 2.44 -11.17 6.04
CA LEU A 59 2.53 -11.04 4.58
C LEU A 59 3.92 -10.60 4.11
N ALA A 60 4.57 -9.65 4.80
CA ALA A 60 5.88 -9.14 4.43
C ALA A 60 7.01 -10.19 4.53
N PRO A 61 7.09 -11.03 5.59
CA PRO A 61 8.06 -12.12 5.67
C PRO A 61 7.92 -13.11 4.50
N ILE A 62 6.69 -13.51 4.18
CA ILE A 62 6.40 -14.40 3.05
C ILE A 62 6.86 -13.77 1.74
N ALA A 63 6.47 -12.52 1.47
CA ALA A 63 6.82 -11.84 0.23
C ALA A 63 8.34 -11.68 0.07
N SER A 64 9.04 -11.37 1.17
CA SER A 64 10.50 -11.25 1.18
C SER A 64 11.20 -12.55 0.84
N GLU A 65 10.71 -13.65 1.41
CA GLU A 65 11.27 -14.97 1.21
C GLU A 65 10.99 -15.51 -0.21
N LEU A 66 9.80 -15.25 -0.76
CA LEU A 66 9.51 -15.54 -2.15
C LEU A 66 10.43 -14.81 -3.12
N LEU A 67 10.60 -13.51 -2.92
CA LEU A 67 11.46 -12.69 -3.76
C LEU A 67 12.92 -13.15 -3.69
N ARG A 68 13.36 -13.65 -2.53
CA ARG A 68 14.70 -14.18 -2.32
C ARG A 68 14.89 -15.55 -2.98
N PHE A 69 14.00 -16.50 -2.74
CA PHE A 69 14.05 -17.84 -3.33
C PHE A 69 13.94 -17.81 -4.86
N THR A 70 12.94 -17.10 -5.39
CA THR A 70 12.72 -17.05 -6.85
C THR A 70 13.82 -16.32 -7.59
N LYS A 71 14.52 -15.36 -6.97
CA LYS A 71 15.66 -14.66 -7.57
C LYS A 71 16.85 -15.58 -7.82
N ASP A 72 17.13 -16.50 -6.91
CA ASP A 72 18.32 -17.34 -6.94
C ASP A 72 18.07 -18.68 -7.67
N ASP A 73 16.89 -19.30 -7.49
CA ASP A 73 16.60 -20.65 -8.02
C ASP A 73 15.66 -20.68 -9.23
N GLN A 74 14.75 -19.71 -9.38
CA GLN A 74 13.76 -19.68 -10.49
C GLN A 74 13.62 -18.28 -11.13
N PRO A 75 14.67 -17.78 -11.79
CA PRO A 75 14.80 -16.38 -12.22
C PRO A 75 13.71 -15.91 -13.20
N GLU A 76 13.10 -16.82 -13.95
CA GLU A 76 11.99 -16.48 -14.86
C GLU A 76 10.66 -16.26 -14.12
N ILE A 77 10.39 -17.01 -13.05
CA ILE A 77 9.22 -16.75 -12.18
C ILE A 77 9.42 -15.44 -11.43
N TYR A 78 10.63 -15.18 -10.93
CA TYR A 78 10.98 -13.90 -10.31
C TYR A 78 10.76 -12.71 -11.24
N ARG A 79 11.17 -12.82 -12.52
CA ARG A 79 10.94 -11.79 -13.54
C ARG A 79 9.45 -11.52 -13.77
N LEU A 80 8.65 -12.57 -13.88
CA LEU A 80 7.20 -12.45 -14.05
C LEU A 80 6.54 -11.81 -12.82
N LEU A 81 6.96 -12.20 -11.61
CA LEU A 81 6.46 -11.62 -10.36
C LEU A 81 6.81 -10.13 -10.25
N LEU A 82 8.04 -9.74 -10.59
CA LEU A 82 8.44 -8.33 -10.64
C LEU A 82 7.65 -7.53 -11.67
N LEU A 83 7.38 -8.13 -12.85
CA LEU A 83 6.54 -7.51 -13.87
C LEU A 83 5.12 -7.29 -13.35
N ASP A 84 4.55 -8.24 -12.62
CA ASP A 84 3.20 -8.12 -12.08
C ASP A 84 3.14 -7.15 -10.89
N ILE A 85 4.16 -7.11 -10.03
CA ILE A 85 4.32 -6.09 -8.99
C ILE A 85 4.44 -4.70 -9.63
N LYS A 86 5.23 -4.55 -10.69
CA LYS A 86 5.34 -3.29 -11.42
C LYS A 86 4.00 -2.88 -12.02
N LYS A 87 3.27 -3.80 -12.67
CA LYS A 87 1.92 -3.50 -13.19
C LYS A 87 0.96 -3.08 -12.08
N ALA A 88 1.01 -3.75 -10.92
CA ALA A 88 0.17 -3.40 -9.78
C ALA A 88 0.53 -2.02 -9.24
N HIS A 89 1.82 -1.71 -9.11
CA HIS A 89 2.32 -0.39 -8.73
C HIS A 89 1.88 0.70 -9.73
N ASP A 90 2.09 0.48 -11.02
CA ASP A 90 1.74 1.44 -12.08
C ASP A 90 0.22 1.66 -12.12
N ARG A 91 -0.58 0.62 -11.88
CA ARG A 91 -2.03 0.74 -11.72
C ARG A 91 -2.42 1.51 -10.46
N LEU A 92 -1.74 1.29 -9.33
CA LEU A 92 -1.99 2.04 -8.10
C LEU A 92 -1.67 3.52 -8.28
N LEU A 93 -0.57 3.85 -8.97
CA LEU A 93 -0.25 5.23 -9.36
C LEU A 93 -1.30 5.81 -10.30
N ALA A 94 -1.78 5.05 -11.28
CA ALA A 94 -2.83 5.50 -12.20
C ALA A 94 -4.19 5.69 -11.51
N CYS A 95 -4.43 5.02 -10.38
CA CYS A 95 -5.61 5.22 -9.53
C CYS A 95 -5.43 6.37 -8.54
N GLN A 96 -4.26 6.99 -8.47
CA GLN A 96 -3.97 8.05 -7.54
C GLN A 96 -4.26 9.39 -8.20
N GLU A 97 -5.31 10.05 -7.75
CA GLU A 97 -5.52 11.45 -8.11
C GLU A 97 -4.78 12.34 -7.12
N ARG A 98 -4.01 13.29 -7.65
CA ARG A 98 -3.26 14.28 -6.88
C ARG A 98 -3.82 15.66 -7.15
N LYS A 99 -4.22 16.37 -6.10
CA LYS A 99 -4.68 17.76 -6.16
C LYS A 99 -3.78 18.61 -5.28
N GLU A 100 -3.17 19.62 -5.88
CA GLU A 100 -2.35 20.58 -5.16
C GLU A 100 -3.10 21.91 -5.06
N VAL A 101 -3.30 22.38 -3.83
CA VAL A 101 -3.90 23.67 -3.54
C VAL A 101 -2.84 24.55 -2.89
N VAL A 102 -2.54 25.65 -3.57
CA VAL A 102 -1.64 26.69 -3.06
C VAL A 102 -2.47 27.93 -2.77
N ILE A 103 -2.37 28.41 -1.55
CA ILE A 103 -2.93 29.67 -1.08
C ILE A 103 -1.76 30.60 -0.87
N ASP A 104 -1.75 31.73 -1.54
CA ASP A 104 -0.70 32.75 -1.42
C ASP A 104 -1.37 34.09 -1.15
N LEU A 105 -1.31 34.56 0.10
CA LEU A 105 -1.99 35.79 0.52
C LEU A 105 -1.42 37.06 -0.12
N ASN A 106 -0.28 36.99 -0.79
CA ASN A 106 0.25 38.12 -1.55
C ASN A 106 -0.38 38.23 -2.95
N LEU A 107 -0.98 37.14 -3.45
CA LEU A 107 -1.55 37.05 -4.80
C LEU A 107 -3.06 36.79 -4.79
N ASP A 108 -3.55 36.06 -3.80
CA ASP A 108 -4.95 35.75 -3.61
C ASP A 108 -5.64 36.85 -2.80
N SER A 109 -6.82 37.29 -3.24
CA SER A 109 -7.69 38.09 -2.39
C SER A 109 -8.23 37.25 -1.23
N ASP A 110 -8.69 37.90 -0.16
CA ASP A 110 -9.28 37.21 1.00
C ASP A 110 -10.42 36.26 0.61
N GLU A 111 -11.25 36.64 -0.36
CA GLU A 111 -12.34 35.80 -0.89
C GLU A 111 -11.80 34.54 -1.60
N VAL A 112 -10.74 34.69 -2.39
CA VAL A 112 -10.09 33.58 -3.11
C VAL A 112 -9.41 32.64 -2.12
N ALA A 113 -8.69 33.19 -1.13
CA ALA A 113 -8.04 32.40 -0.09
C ALA A 113 -9.06 31.59 0.72
N GLN A 114 -10.16 32.22 1.17
CA GLN A 114 -11.24 31.53 1.89
C GLN A 114 -11.91 30.46 1.03
N SER A 115 -12.11 30.71 -0.26
CA SER A 115 -12.66 29.73 -1.19
C SER A 115 -11.74 28.51 -1.33
N LYS A 116 -10.42 28.71 -1.45
CA LYS A 116 -9.42 27.64 -1.49
C LYS A 116 -9.40 26.81 -0.19
N PHE A 117 -9.47 27.46 0.98
CA PHE A 117 -9.60 26.76 2.27
C PHE A 117 -10.88 25.91 2.35
N LYS A 118 -12.02 26.46 1.91
CA LYS A 118 -13.28 25.71 1.83
C LYS A 118 -13.19 24.52 0.87
N SER A 119 -12.50 24.68 -0.27
CA SER A 119 -12.26 23.57 -1.20
C SER A 119 -11.47 22.46 -0.53
N ILE A 120 -10.40 22.77 0.19
CA ILE A 120 -9.58 21.76 0.89
C ILE A 120 -10.46 20.98 1.87
N ASN A 121 -11.23 21.67 2.71
CA ASN A 121 -12.11 21.01 3.69
C ASN A 121 -13.16 20.12 3.00
N ASN A 122 -13.79 20.62 1.93
CA ASN A 122 -14.75 19.84 1.16
C ASN A 122 -14.09 18.62 0.48
N ASP A 123 -12.86 18.74 -0.02
CA ASP A 123 -12.14 17.61 -0.58
C ASP A 123 -11.83 16.55 0.50
N LEU A 124 -11.42 16.96 1.70
CA LEU A 124 -11.21 16.06 2.84
C LEU A 124 -12.51 15.32 3.22
N ASP A 125 -13.64 16.02 3.27
CA ASP A 125 -14.96 15.44 3.54
C ASP A 125 -15.38 14.43 2.45
N ASN A 126 -14.89 14.61 1.21
CA ASN A 126 -15.16 13.73 0.07
C ASN A 126 -14.11 12.61 -0.12
N GLY A 127 -13.39 12.26 0.95
CA GLY A 127 -12.49 11.10 0.97
C GLY A 127 -11.11 11.35 0.37
N TRP A 128 -10.71 12.60 0.18
CA TRP A 128 -9.31 12.94 -0.06
C TRP A 128 -8.53 12.91 1.27
N ILE A 129 -7.25 12.55 1.18
CA ILE A 129 -6.31 12.48 2.30
C ILE A 129 -5.27 13.59 2.10
N LEU A 130 -4.97 14.32 3.17
CA LEU A 130 -3.90 15.31 3.18
C LEU A 130 -2.54 14.60 3.28
N GLU A 131 -1.74 14.70 2.21
CA GLU A 131 -0.39 14.11 2.15
C GLU A 131 0.67 15.10 2.65
N VAL A 132 0.57 16.35 2.20
CA VAL A 132 1.50 17.41 2.58
C VAL A 132 0.70 18.63 3.00
N TYR A 133 1.06 19.18 4.16
CA TYR A 133 0.59 20.48 4.62
C TYR A 133 1.80 21.31 5.03
N GLU A 134 2.16 22.26 4.18
CA GLU A 134 3.21 23.23 4.47
C GLU A 134 2.55 24.58 4.73
N ASP A 135 2.56 24.96 6.00
CA ASP A 135 2.12 26.26 6.44
C ASP A 135 3.34 27.17 6.61
N ARG A 136 3.52 28.10 5.67
CA ARG A 136 4.53 29.17 5.74
C ARG A 136 3.85 30.53 5.79
N PHE A 137 2.74 30.61 6.52
CA PHE A 137 1.96 31.83 6.64
C PHE A 137 2.79 32.98 7.24
N GLU A 138 3.54 32.71 8.31
CA GLU A 138 4.36 33.74 8.98
C GLU A 138 5.59 34.17 8.16
N GLU A 139 6.16 33.28 7.36
CA GLU A 139 7.37 33.57 6.57
C GLU A 139 7.07 34.18 5.20
N SER A 140 5.99 33.75 4.56
CA SER A 140 5.73 34.02 3.14
C SER A 140 4.25 34.27 2.80
N GLY A 141 3.35 34.19 3.78
CA GLY A 141 1.90 34.28 3.54
C GLY A 141 1.35 33.12 2.70
N ARG A 142 2.08 32.00 2.61
CA ARG A 142 1.77 30.90 1.70
C ARG A 142 1.46 29.62 2.45
N VAL A 143 0.38 28.96 2.04
CA VAL A 143 -0.01 27.62 2.49
C VAL A 143 -0.04 26.71 1.26
N ARG A 144 0.55 25.52 1.39
CA ARG A 144 0.52 24.49 0.36
C ARG A 144 -0.08 23.22 0.95
N ALA A 145 -1.17 22.75 0.34
CA ALA A 145 -1.81 21.49 0.66
C ALA A 145 -1.74 20.56 -0.56
N VAL A 146 -1.22 19.36 -0.37
CA VAL A 146 -1.26 18.28 -1.37
C VAL A 146 -2.25 17.22 -0.87
N LEU A 147 -3.29 17.01 -1.66
CA LEU A 147 -4.36 16.08 -1.39
C LEU A 147 -4.24 14.89 -2.34
N LEU A 148 -4.46 13.69 -1.81
CA LEU A 148 -4.47 12.44 -2.54
C LEU A 148 -5.80 11.73 -2.36
N ARG A 149 -6.30 11.08 -3.41
CA ARG A 149 -7.32 10.05 -3.24
C ARG A 149 -7.05 8.88 -4.16
N VAL A 150 -7.44 7.70 -3.71
CA VAL A 150 -7.45 6.50 -4.55
C VAL A 150 -8.83 6.39 -5.19
N VAL A 151 -8.89 6.48 -6.52
CA VAL A 151 -10.10 6.26 -7.29
C VAL A 151 -10.16 4.83 -7.81
N LYS A 152 -11.38 4.36 -8.11
CA LYS A 152 -11.58 3.03 -8.69
C LYS A 152 -10.95 3.00 -10.09
N PHE A 153 -10.04 2.07 -10.35
CA PHE A 153 -9.47 1.83 -11.68
C PHE A 153 -10.61 1.60 -12.70
N GLN A 154 -10.76 2.49 -13.68
CA GLN A 154 -11.76 2.36 -14.75
C GLN A 154 -11.18 1.70 -16.01
N GLY A 155 -10.43 0.59 -15.86
CA GLY A 155 -10.03 -0.27 -16.99
C GLY A 155 -9.29 0.44 -18.14
N ASP A 156 -9.28 -0.21 -19.32
CA ASP A 156 -8.46 0.14 -20.51
C ASP A 156 -8.84 1.46 -21.24
N ALA A 157 -9.53 2.40 -20.57
CA ALA A 157 -9.95 3.67 -21.18
C ALA A 157 -8.81 4.70 -21.38
N HIS A 158 -7.56 4.36 -21.01
CA HIS A 158 -6.39 5.23 -21.16
C HIS A 158 -5.26 4.70 -22.05
N GLU A 159 -5.46 3.60 -22.81
CA GLU A 159 -4.49 3.20 -23.85
C GLU A 159 -4.64 3.96 -25.18
N ARG A 160 -5.55 4.94 -25.27
CA ARG A 160 -5.64 5.83 -26.43
C ARG A 160 -5.92 7.26 -26.00
N ASN A 161 -4.86 8.02 -25.79
CA ASN A 161 -4.62 9.35 -26.38
C ASN A 161 -3.17 9.76 -26.17
#